data_AF-A0A5B8M4E5-F1
#
_entry.id   AF-A0A5B8M4E5-F1
#
_cell.length_a   1.000
_cell.length_b   1.000
_cell.length_c   1.000
_cell.angle_alpha   90.00
_cell.angle_beta   90.00
_cell.angle_gamma   90.00
#
_symmetry.space_group_name_H-M   'P 1'
#
loop_
_entity.id
_entity.type
_entity.pdbx_description
1 polymer ?
#
loop_
_entity_poly.entity_id
_entity_poly.type
_entity_poly.pdbx_seq_one_letter_code
_entity_poly.pdbx_strand_id
1 'polypeptide(L)'
;MELLARGRDADLFALDASTVLRRDRAGDDMADQARLLLTLEELGYPVPHVIDADGADLVMERIDGGTMLDELAHEPEQYRRYGRQLGELHERLHRLAAPAWLRPARGADGGCGQASDDAVIVHLDLHPANVILSERGPIVIDWSNAASGSAEMDAAVTAIITLGSELEGVAQERLESMRSLLIDAFLETCGTDPRAGLADAIEYRRGNPNNTAAETRWIETRARDCLDPFYLQPRAV
;
A
#
# COMPACT_ATOMS: atom_id res chain seq x y z
N MET A 1 12.57 8.02 24.31
CA MET A 1 11.49 7.53 23.44
C MET A 1 10.62 8.72 23.08
N GLU A 2 10.72 9.17 21.85
CA GLU A 2 9.96 10.30 21.29
C GLU A 2 8.86 9.73 20.38
N LEU A 3 7.64 10.24 20.50
CA LEU A 3 6.54 9.84 19.62
C LEU A 3 6.72 10.53 18.26
N LEU A 4 6.96 9.75 17.21
CA LEU A 4 7.14 10.25 15.84
C LEU A 4 5.80 10.45 15.13
N ALA A 5 4.91 9.47 15.27
CA ALA A 5 3.62 9.49 14.61
C ALA A 5 2.58 8.73 15.43
N ARG A 6 1.33 9.20 15.38
CA ARG A 6 0.16 8.43 15.80
C ARG A 6 -0.56 7.95 14.57
N GLY A 7 -0.48 6.64 14.30
CA GLY A 7 -1.31 5.99 13.31
C GLY A 7 -2.73 5.77 13.83
N ARG A 8 -3.58 5.25 12.95
CA ARG A 8 -4.96 4.87 13.30
C ARG A 8 -4.95 3.69 14.27
N ASP A 9 -4.12 2.69 14.01
CA ASP A 9 -4.08 1.43 14.76
C ASP A 9 -2.84 1.29 15.67
N ALA A 10 -1.73 1.96 15.32
CA ALA A 10 -0.47 1.86 16.05
C ALA A 10 0.16 3.23 16.33
N ASP A 11 0.95 3.31 17.40
CA ASP A 11 1.81 4.45 17.69
C ASP A 11 3.26 4.13 17.31
N LEU A 12 3.96 5.09 16.70
CA LEU A 12 5.35 4.94 16.27
C LEU A 12 6.27 5.85 17.09
N PHE A 13 7.29 5.27 17.71
CA PHE A 13 8.23 5.95 18.57
C PHE A 13 9.66 5.84 18.03
N ALA A 14 10.43 6.92 18.08
CA ALA A 14 11.88 6.86 17.96
C ALA A 14 12.45 6.32 19.28
N LEU A 15 13.16 5.20 19.19
CA LEU A 15 13.96 4.69 20.30
C LEU A 15 15.33 5.38 20.30
N ASP A 16 15.95 5.47 19.14
CA ASP A 16 17.22 6.15 18.89
C ASP A 16 17.29 6.72 17.45
N ALA A 17 18.51 7.03 16.98
CA ALA A 17 18.75 7.60 15.66
C ALA A 17 18.53 6.61 14.50
N SER A 18 18.54 5.31 14.78
CA SER A 18 18.53 4.20 13.81
C SER A 18 17.37 3.23 13.99
N THR A 19 16.59 3.33 15.06
CA THR A 19 15.52 2.37 15.37
C THR A 19 14.22 3.06 15.77
N VAL A 20 13.11 2.46 15.30
CA VAL A 20 11.75 2.84 15.68
C VAL A 20 11.04 1.67 16.34
N LEU A 21 10.18 1.99 17.30
CA LEU A 21 9.23 1.07 17.90
C LEU A 21 7.85 1.38 17.33
N ARG A 22 7.22 0.38 16.71
CA ARG A 22 5.79 0.37 16.45
C ARG A 22 5.10 -0.39 17.56
N ARG A 23 4.09 0.24 18.19
CA ARG A 23 3.25 -0.40 19.20
C ARG A 23 1.81 -0.47 18.73
N ASP A 24 1.25 -1.67 18.68
CA ASP A 24 -0.16 -1.86 18.39
C ASP A 24 -1.04 -1.35 19.55
N ARG A 25 -2.10 -0.60 19.23
CA ARG A 25 -2.96 0.01 20.26
C ARG A 25 -4.02 -0.96 20.81
N ALA A 26 -4.45 -1.93 20.00
CA ALA A 26 -5.35 -2.98 20.46
C ALA A 26 -4.62 -3.97 21.37
N GLY A 27 -3.28 -3.99 21.30
CA GLY A 27 -2.43 -4.91 22.04
C GLY A 27 -2.30 -6.26 21.36
N ASP A 28 -2.59 -6.31 20.05
CA ASP A 28 -2.45 -7.51 19.25
C ASP A 28 -0.97 -7.87 19.09
N ASP A 29 -0.68 -9.17 19.02
CA ASP A 29 0.68 -9.69 18.90
C ASP A 29 1.27 -9.37 17.52
N MET A 30 2.44 -8.71 17.51
CA MET A 30 3.16 -8.29 16.32
C MET A 30 4.02 -9.42 15.70
N ALA A 31 4.03 -10.62 16.28
CA ALA A 31 4.79 -11.77 15.79
C ALA A 31 4.49 -12.10 14.31
N ASP A 32 3.23 -12.03 13.89
CA ASP A 32 2.84 -12.30 12.49
C ASP A 32 3.38 -11.21 11.54
N GLN A 33 3.38 -9.94 11.96
CA GLN A 33 3.94 -8.85 11.16
C GLN A 33 5.47 -8.96 11.11
N ALA A 34 6.14 -9.27 12.23
CA ALA A 34 7.57 -9.50 12.28
C ALA A 34 7.98 -10.65 11.34
N ARG A 35 7.25 -11.77 11.40
CA ARG A 35 7.46 -12.93 10.52
C ARG A 35 7.32 -12.56 9.04
N LEU A 36 6.32 -11.74 8.68
CA LEU A 36 6.14 -11.27 7.31
C LEU A 36 7.30 -10.40 6.84
N LEU A 37 7.72 -9.42 7.62
CA LEU A 37 8.83 -8.54 7.27
C LEU A 37 10.15 -9.32 7.10
N LEU A 38 10.45 -10.24 8.02
CA LEU A 38 11.61 -11.13 7.90
C LEU A 38 11.55 -11.99 6.63
N THR A 39 10.36 -12.51 6.29
CA THR A 39 10.16 -13.29 5.07
C THR A 39 10.38 -12.44 3.82
N LEU A 40 9.86 -11.21 3.79
CA LEU A 40 10.03 -10.27 2.67
C LEU A 40 11.49 -9.86 2.49
N GLU A 41 12.20 -9.62 3.59
CA GLU A 41 13.63 -9.31 3.58
C GLU A 41 14.45 -10.49 3.03
N GLU A 42 14.18 -11.73 3.46
CA GLU A 42 14.82 -12.94 2.94
C GLU A 42 14.58 -13.12 1.43
N LEU A 43 13.40 -12.74 0.96
CA LEU A 43 13.03 -12.74 -0.46
C LEU A 43 13.57 -11.53 -1.25
N GLY A 44 14.29 -10.61 -0.59
CA GLY A 44 14.90 -9.43 -1.22
C GLY A 44 13.91 -8.32 -1.59
N TYR A 45 12.73 -8.31 -0.97
CA TYR A 45 11.77 -7.21 -1.12
C TYR A 45 12.16 -6.04 -0.19
N PRO A 46 12.04 -4.77 -0.63
CA PRO A 46 12.56 -3.64 0.13
C PRO A 46 11.62 -3.28 1.29
N VAL A 47 11.96 -3.76 2.48
CA VAL A 47 11.24 -3.50 3.74
C VAL A 47 12.22 -3.01 4.82
N PRO A 48 11.72 -2.41 5.92
CA PRO A 48 12.55 -2.14 7.09
C PRO A 48 13.07 -3.43 7.71
N HIS A 49 14.34 -3.42 8.14
CA HIS A 49 14.91 -4.56 8.87
C HIS A 49 14.27 -4.71 10.25
N VAL A 50 13.85 -5.93 10.60
CA VAL A 50 13.29 -6.23 11.92
C VAL A 50 14.41 -6.50 12.91
N ILE A 51 14.35 -5.83 14.07
CA ILE A 51 15.34 -5.97 15.13
C ILE A 51 14.81 -6.87 16.25
N ASP A 52 13.57 -6.63 16.67
CA ASP A 52 12.92 -7.40 17.74
C ASP A 52 11.40 -7.30 17.65
N ALA A 53 10.69 -8.28 18.22
CA ALA A 53 9.25 -8.25 18.37
C ALA A 53 8.85 -8.94 19.68
N ASP A 54 8.09 -8.24 20.53
CA ASP A 54 7.64 -8.73 21.83
C ASP A 54 6.21 -8.25 22.11
N GLY A 55 5.25 -9.18 22.06
CA GLY A 55 3.83 -8.87 22.22
C GLY A 55 3.38 -7.81 21.21
N ALA A 56 2.86 -6.69 21.72
CA ALA A 56 2.34 -5.60 20.89
C ALA A 56 3.44 -4.68 20.28
N ASP A 57 4.71 -4.95 20.58
CA ASP A 57 5.84 -4.12 20.19
C ASP A 57 6.62 -4.76 19.04
N LEU A 58 6.91 -3.96 18.01
CA LEU A 58 7.78 -4.30 16.90
C LEU A 58 8.87 -3.23 16.78
N VAL A 59 10.12 -3.63 17.01
CA VAL A 59 11.30 -2.78 16.85
C VAL A 59 11.93 -3.06 15.49
N MET A 60 12.12 -2.00 14.71
CA MET A 60 12.64 -2.09 13.35
C MET A 60 13.56 -0.91 13.02
N GLU A 61 14.29 -1.07 11.92
CA GLU A 61 15.11 -0.03 11.33
C GLU A 61 14.29 1.25 11.11
N ARG A 62 14.85 2.39 11.52
CA ARG A 62 14.39 3.71 11.12
C ARG A 62 14.92 3.98 9.72
N ILE A 63 14.02 4.23 8.77
CA ILE A 63 14.40 4.60 7.40
C ILE A 63 14.54 6.12 7.31
N ASP A 64 15.72 6.57 6.87
CA ASP A 64 15.97 7.98 6.58
C ASP A 64 15.51 8.32 5.16
N GLY A 65 14.66 9.34 5.04
CA GLY A 65 14.09 9.81 3.78
C GLY A 65 12.68 10.40 3.94
N GLY A 66 12.21 11.12 2.93
CA GLY A 66 10.81 11.54 2.81
C GLY A 66 9.94 10.43 2.23
N THR A 67 8.63 10.47 2.48
CA THR A 67 7.72 9.58 1.75
C THR A 67 7.66 10.01 0.28
N MET A 68 7.36 9.08 -0.63
CA MET A 68 7.14 9.39 -2.04
C MET A 68 6.01 10.43 -2.20
N LEU A 69 5.01 10.40 -1.32
CA LEU A 69 3.95 11.42 -1.27
C LEU A 69 4.50 12.82 -0.90
N ASP A 70 5.39 12.91 0.08
CA ASP A 70 6.01 14.18 0.48
C ASP A 70 6.84 14.79 -0.66
N GLU A 71 7.58 13.96 -1.39
CA GLU A 71 8.36 14.41 -2.56
C GLU A 71 7.44 14.86 -3.71
N LEU A 72 6.35 14.12 -3.97
CA LEU A 72 5.35 14.48 -4.98
C LEU A 72 4.69 15.83 -4.72
N ALA A 73 4.54 16.25 -3.46
CA ALA A 73 3.95 17.53 -3.12
C ALA A 73 4.78 18.73 -3.65
N HIS A 74 6.08 18.55 -3.85
CA HIS A 74 7.03 19.61 -4.20
C HIS A 74 7.44 19.58 -5.68
N GLU A 75 7.42 18.41 -6.33
CA GLU A 75 7.93 18.23 -7.71
C GLU A 75 6.90 17.54 -8.66
N PRO A 76 5.98 18.31 -9.28
CA PRO A 76 4.95 17.78 -10.19
C PRO A 76 5.49 16.99 -11.40
N GLU A 77 6.71 17.25 -11.83
CA GLU A 77 7.40 16.55 -12.92
C GLU A 77 7.72 15.09 -12.58
N GLN A 78 7.79 14.73 -11.29
CA GLN A 78 8.14 13.39 -10.85
C GLN A 78 6.96 12.42 -10.83
N TYR A 79 5.72 12.89 -11.02
CA TYR A 79 4.51 12.06 -10.95
C TYR A 79 4.58 10.80 -11.83
N ARG A 80 5.06 10.93 -13.08
CA ARG A 80 5.23 9.76 -13.95
C ARG A 80 6.34 8.83 -13.49
N ARG A 81 7.44 9.38 -12.98
CA ARG A 81 8.57 8.58 -12.47
C ARG A 81 8.14 7.78 -11.24
N TYR A 82 7.52 8.44 -10.27
CA TYR A 82 7.05 7.81 -9.03
C TYR A 82 5.88 6.86 -9.28
N GLY A 83 4.98 7.16 -10.23
CA GLY A 83 3.97 6.21 -10.68
C GLY A 83 4.60 4.91 -11.22
N ARG A 84 5.61 5.01 -12.10
CA ARG A 84 6.35 3.83 -12.58
C ARG A 84 7.07 3.07 -11.47
N GLN A 85 7.75 3.78 -10.56
CA GLN A 85 8.42 3.12 -9.43
C GLN A 85 7.44 2.41 -8.50
N LEU A 86 6.24 2.98 -8.28
CA LEU A 86 5.18 2.31 -7.52
C LEU A 86 4.71 1.03 -8.24
N GLY A 87 4.55 1.07 -9.57
CA GLY A 87 4.20 -0.11 -10.37
C GLY A 87 5.28 -1.18 -10.31
N GLU A 88 6.55 -0.80 -10.44
CA GLU A 88 7.69 -1.73 -10.31
C GLU A 88 7.76 -2.39 -8.92
N LEU A 89 7.37 -1.69 -7.84
CA LEU A 89 7.26 -2.28 -6.50
C LEU A 89 6.15 -3.33 -6.45
N HIS A 90 4.97 -3.03 -7.00
CA HIS A 90 3.88 -4.00 -7.11
C HIS A 90 4.28 -5.23 -7.93
N GLU A 91 4.86 -5.03 -9.11
CA GLU A 91 5.29 -6.13 -9.98
C GLU A 91 6.32 -7.03 -9.28
N ARG A 92 7.25 -6.45 -8.51
CA ARG A 92 8.18 -7.21 -7.68
C ARG A 92 7.48 -7.99 -6.57
N LEU A 93 6.52 -7.37 -5.88
CA LEU A 93 5.78 -8.00 -4.78
C LEU A 93 4.93 -9.16 -5.28
N HIS A 94 4.25 -8.97 -6.41
CA HIS A 94 3.33 -9.94 -7.00
C HIS A 94 4.02 -11.15 -7.63
N ARG A 95 5.36 -11.16 -7.71
CA ARG A 95 6.13 -12.39 -8.00
C ARG A 95 6.37 -13.27 -6.78
N LEU A 96 6.07 -12.79 -5.57
CA LEU A 96 6.30 -13.52 -4.33
C LEU A 96 5.04 -14.33 -3.98
N ALA A 97 5.15 -15.65 -4.04
CA ALA A 97 4.08 -16.55 -3.66
C ALA A 97 3.69 -16.35 -2.18
N ALA A 98 2.40 -16.38 -1.90
CA ALA A 98 1.89 -16.26 -0.54
C ALA A 98 2.31 -17.49 0.29
N PRO A 99 2.94 -17.29 1.46
CA PRO A 99 3.18 -18.39 2.39
C PRO A 99 1.85 -18.95 2.92
N ALA A 100 1.78 -20.26 3.15
CA ALA A 100 0.55 -20.93 3.64
C ALA A 100 0.03 -20.42 5.00
N TRP A 101 0.88 -19.75 5.78
CA TRP A 101 0.51 -19.16 7.07
C TRP A 101 -0.04 -17.73 6.94
N LEU A 102 0.14 -17.08 5.79
CA LEU A 102 -0.35 -15.74 5.56
C LEU A 102 -1.86 -15.79 5.34
N ARG A 103 -2.60 -15.04 6.16
CA ARG A 103 -4.06 -15.01 6.11
C ARG A 103 -4.55 -14.48 4.75
N PRO A 104 -5.65 -15.01 4.19
CA PRO A 104 -6.27 -14.44 3.00
C PRO A 104 -6.85 -13.05 3.29
N ALA A 105 -6.82 -12.21 2.27
CA ALA A 105 -7.56 -10.95 2.26
C ALA A 105 -9.05 -11.24 2.55
N ARG A 106 -9.73 -10.31 3.22
CA ARG A 106 -11.17 -10.45 3.50
C ARG A 106 -11.90 -9.13 3.27
N GLY A 107 -13.02 -9.22 2.56
CA GLY A 107 -13.91 -8.11 2.32
C GLY A 107 -15.01 -7.99 3.35
N ALA A 108 -15.91 -7.02 3.14
CA ALA A 108 -16.98 -6.68 4.07
C ALA A 108 -17.93 -7.86 4.39
N ASP A 109 -18.14 -8.76 3.44
CA ASP A 109 -19.00 -9.94 3.58
C ASP A 109 -18.25 -11.21 4.03
N GLY A 110 -16.94 -11.08 4.31
CA GLY A 110 -16.05 -12.20 4.63
C GLY A 110 -15.42 -12.89 3.42
N GLY A 111 -15.73 -12.42 2.20
CA GLY A 111 -15.14 -12.83 0.93
C GLY A 111 -14.32 -11.70 0.29
N CYS A 112 -13.11 -12.04 -0.13
CA CYS A 112 -12.38 -11.52 -1.28
C CYS A 112 -11.14 -12.41 -1.40
N GLY A 113 -10.74 -12.83 -2.61
CA GLY A 113 -9.61 -13.77 -2.75
C GLY A 113 -9.80 -15.10 -2.01
N GLN A 114 -10.52 -16.05 -2.63
CA GLN A 114 -10.43 -17.44 -2.20
C GLN A 114 -8.96 -17.88 -2.22
N ALA A 115 -8.54 -18.68 -1.25
CA ALA A 115 -7.19 -19.27 -1.26
C ALA A 115 -7.01 -20.04 -2.57
N SER A 116 -6.26 -19.46 -3.50
CA SER A 116 -5.82 -20.12 -4.72
C SER A 116 -4.37 -20.57 -4.52
N ASP A 117 -3.99 -21.64 -5.20
CA ASP A 117 -2.59 -22.10 -5.22
C ASP A 117 -1.66 -21.04 -5.86
N ASP A 118 -2.23 -20.09 -6.62
CA ASP A 118 -1.55 -18.98 -7.28
C ASP A 118 -1.60 -17.66 -6.47
N ALA A 119 -2.00 -17.71 -5.20
CA ALA A 119 -2.07 -16.51 -4.36
C ALA A 119 -0.67 -15.92 -4.12
N VAL A 120 -0.59 -14.59 -4.16
CA VAL A 120 0.65 -13.82 -3.95
C VAL A 120 0.57 -13.03 -2.66
N ILE A 121 1.71 -12.56 -2.16
CA ILE A 121 1.72 -11.57 -1.09
C ILE A 121 1.13 -10.27 -1.65
N VAL A 122 0.12 -9.73 -0.98
CA VAL A 122 -0.49 -8.43 -1.31
C VAL A 122 -0.34 -7.48 -0.14
N HIS A 123 -0.17 -6.18 -0.42
CA HIS A 123 0.02 -5.17 0.62
C HIS A 123 -1.30 -4.56 1.11
N LEU A 124 -2.24 -4.34 0.18
CA LEU A 124 -3.59 -3.78 0.39
C LEU A 124 -3.63 -2.34 0.94
N ASP A 125 -2.48 -1.65 0.92
CA ASP A 125 -2.35 -0.24 1.27
C ASP A 125 -1.07 0.38 0.67
N LEU A 126 -0.60 -0.16 -0.47
CA LEU A 126 0.64 0.31 -1.08
C LEU A 126 0.38 1.53 -1.95
N HIS A 127 0.57 2.71 -1.37
CA HIS A 127 0.43 3.99 -2.06
C HIS A 127 1.64 4.89 -1.74
N PRO A 128 1.82 6.05 -2.40
CA PRO A 128 3.03 6.86 -2.23
C PRO A 128 3.38 7.29 -0.79
N ALA A 129 2.42 7.32 0.14
CA ALA A 129 2.74 7.64 1.53
C ALA A 129 3.39 6.47 2.29
N ASN A 130 3.17 5.24 1.82
CA ASN A 130 3.74 4.00 2.38
C ASN A 130 5.01 3.57 1.66
N VAL A 131 5.66 4.48 0.95
CA VAL A 131 6.99 4.29 0.35
C VAL A 131 7.91 5.40 0.81
N ILE A 132 8.99 5.06 1.50
CA ILE A 132 10.05 6.01 1.87
C ILE A 132 11.15 5.98 0.81
N LEU A 133 11.54 7.14 0.30
CA LEU A 133 12.63 7.31 -0.65
C LEU A 133 13.94 7.51 0.11
N SER A 134 14.72 6.43 0.24
CA SER A 134 16.00 6.41 0.96
C SER A 134 17.20 6.39 0.00
N GLU A 135 18.41 6.57 0.54
CA GLU A 135 19.67 6.40 -0.22
C GLU A 135 19.81 4.99 -0.84
N ARG A 136 19.19 3.97 -0.22
CA ARG A 136 19.18 2.59 -0.72
C ARG A 136 18.08 2.33 -1.76
N GLY A 137 17.29 3.35 -2.10
CA GLY A 137 16.12 3.24 -2.95
C GLY A 137 14.80 3.26 -2.17
N PRO A 138 13.67 2.99 -2.85
CA PRO A 138 12.35 2.98 -2.21
C PRO A 138 12.22 1.81 -1.23
N ILE A 139 11.78 2.10 -0.01
CA ILE A 139 11.46 1.12 1.04
C ILE A 139 9.96 1.17 1.31
N VAL A 140 9.30 0.01 1.29
CA VAL A 140 7.86 -0.12 1.52
C VAL A 140 7.59 -0.35 2.99
N ILE A 141 6.69 0.46 3.56
CA ILE A 141 6.35 0.45 4.99
C ILE A 141 4.86 0.17 5.19
N ASP A 142 4.46 0.00 6.45
CA ASP A 142 3.08 -0.22 6.88
C ASP A 142 2.39 -1.48 6.33
N TRP A 143 2.99 -2.63 6.63
CA TRP A 143 2.52 -3.96 6.24
C TRP A 143 1.35 -4.51 7.08
N SER A 144 0.59 -3.64 7.74
CA SER A 144 -0.51 -4.02 8.65
C SER A 144 -1.62 -4.77 7.94
N ASN A 145 -1.90 -4.33 6.71
CA ASN A 145 -2.99 -4.82 5.89
C ASN A 145 -2.59 -6.01 5.03
N ALA A 146 -1.32 -6.42 5.06
CA ALA A 146 -0.80 -7.43 4.18
C ALA A 146 -1.46 -8.80 4.41
N ALA A 147 -1.65 -9.51 3.31
CA ALA A 147 -2.43 -10.75 3.25
C ALA A 147 -2.01 -11.58 2.04
N SER A 148 -2.58 -12.77 1.89
CA SER A 148 -2.57 -13.51 0.63
C SER A 148 -3.76 -13.06 -0.24
N GLY A 149 -3.53 -12.86 -1.53
CA GLY A 149 -4.56 -12.38 -2.45
C GLY A 149 -4.11 -12.43 -3.91
N SER A 150 -4.86 -11.77 -4.79
CA SER A 150 -4.50 -11.62 -6.19
C SER A 150 -3.76 -10.30 -6.45
N ALA A 151 -2.84 -10.32 -7.42
CA ALA A 151 -2.09 -9.16 -7.88
C ALA A 151 -3.03 -8.05 -8.37
N GLU A 152 -4.06 -8.45 -9.12
CA GLU A 152 -5.07 -7.57 -9.70
C GLU A 152 -5.81 -6.79 -8.62
N MET A 153 -6.18 -7.46 -7.52
CA MET A 153 -6.89 -6.86 -6.40
C MET A 153 -6.02 -5.82 -5.70
N ASP A 154 -4.76 -6.15 -5.41
CA ASP A 154 -3.83 -5.25 -4.72
C ASP A 154 -3.51 -3.99 -5.55
N ALA A 155 -3.33 -4.17 -6.86
CA ALA A 155 -3.18 -3.06 -7.79
C ALA A 155 -4.45 -2.20 -7.88
N ALA A 156 -5.64 -2.81 -7.82
CA ALA A 156 -6.91 -2.09 -7.83
C ALA A 156 -7.15 -1.30 -6.53
N VAL A 157 -6.77 -1.86 -5.37
CA VAL A 157 -6.81 -1.15 -4.08
C VAL A 157 -5.96 0.13 -4.15
N THR A 158 -4.75 0.03 -4.72
CA THR A 158 -3.85 1.17 -4.93
C THR A 158 -4.46 2.25 -5.82
N ALA A 159 -5.13 1.86 -6.91
CA ALA A 159 -5.84 2.79 -7.77
C ALA A 159 -7.00 3.49 -7.03
N ILE A 160 -7.79 2.74 -6.25
CA ILE A 160 -8.88 3.28 -5.43
C ILE A 160 -8.36 4.30 -4.42
N ILE A 161 -7.31 3.96 -3.66
CA ILE A 161 -6.73 4.85 -2.65
C ILE A 161 -6.19 6.13 -3.30
N THR A 162 -5.42 5.98 -4.37
CA THR A 162 -4.79 7.13 -5.03
C THR A 162 -5.82 8.08 -5.64
N LEU A 163 -6.75 7.56 -6.44
CA LEU A 163 -7.76 8.36 -7.13
C LEU A 163 -8.80 8.95 -6.15
N GLY A 164 -9.10 8.22 -5.09
CA GLY A 164 -10.08 8.59 -4.07
C GLY A 164 -9.55 9.40 -2.89
N SER A 165 -8.23 9.60 -2.78
CA SER A 165 -7.64 10.43 -1.72
C SER A 165 -8.16 11.87 -1.76
N GLU A 166 -7.86 12.70 -0.77
CA GLU A 166 -8.04 14.17 -0.80
C GLU A 166 -6.74 14.82 -0.32
N LEU A 167 -6.37 15.98 -0.86
CA LEU A 167 -5.23 16.77 -0.39
C LEU A 167 -5.70 18.18 -0.08
N GLU A 168 -5.56 18.57 1.19
CA GLU A 168 -5.94 19.91 1.65
C GLU A 168 -5.11 21.00 0.95
N GLY A 169 -5.76 22.11 0.59
CA GLY A 169 -5.07 23.26 -0.01
C GLY A 169 -4.70 23.10 -1.49
N VAL A 170 -4.98 21.96 -2.13
CA VAL A 170 -4.76 21.75 -3.57
C VAL A 170 -6.09 21.87 -4.33
N ALA A 171 -6.10 22.63 -5.43
CA ALA A 171 -7.27 22.74 -6.30
C ALA A 171 -7.65 21.37 -6.90
N GLN A 172 -8.94 21.01 -6.83
CA GLN A 172 -9.45 19.69 -7.21
C GLN A 172 -9.03 19.25 -8.63
N GLU A 173 -9.14 20.12 -9.63
CA GLU A 173 -8.78 19.81 -11.02
C GLU A 173 -7.29 19.47 -11.18
N ARG A 174 -6.44 20.19 -10.45
CA ARG A 174 -4.99 19.94 -10.45
C ARG A 174 -4.67 18.61 -9.78
N LEU A 175 -5.34 18.32 -8.68
CA LEU A 175 -5.19 17.07 -7.93
C LEU A 175 -5.64 15.85 -8.74
N GLU A 176 -6.77 15.95 -9.45
CA GLU A 176 -7.27 14.91 -10.36
C GLU A 176 -6.29 14.65 -11.51
N SER A 177 -5.73 15.71 -12.09
CA SER A 177 -4.70 15.59 -13.15
C SER A 177 -3.44 14.88 -12.64
N MET A 178 -2.97 15.25 -11.45
CA MET A 178 -1.78 14.68 -10.81
C MET A 178 -1.96 13.19 -10.50
N ARG A 179 -3.10 12.80 -9.91
CA ARG A 179 -3.42 11.39 -9.65
C ARG A 179 -3.57 10.57 -10.92
N SER A 180 -4.17 11.15 -11.95
CA SER A 180 -4.29 10.50 -13.25
C SER A 180 -2.92 10.23 -13.85
N LEU A 181 -1.98 11.17 -13.78
CA LEU A 181 -0.60 10.94 -14.22
C LEU A 181 0.11 9.84 -13.43
N LEU A 182 -0.09 9.79 -12.10
CA LEU A 182 0.49 8.75 -11.25
C LEU A 182 -0.05 7.37 -11.65
N ILE A 183 -1.38 7.23 -11.72
CA ILE A 183 -2.03 5.96 -12.04
C ILE A 183 -1.75 5.52 -13.48
N ASP A 184 -1.76 6.46 -14.42
CA ASP A 184 -1.41 6.18 -15.81
C ASP A 184 -0.04 5.50 -15.92
N ALA A 185 0.96 6.04 -15.23
CA ALA A 185 2.33 5.54 -15.20
C ALA A 185 2.50 4.26 -14.35
N PHE A 186 1.76 4.14 -13.24
CA PHE A 186 1.69 2.92 -12.44
C PHE A 186 1.20 1.73 -13.26
N LEU A 187 0.12 1.92 -14.01
CA LEU A 187 -0.48 0.90 -14.87
C LEU A 187 0.44 0.46 -16.03
N GLU A 188 1.50 1.23 -16.36
CA GLU A 188 2.50 0.80 -17.36
C GLU A 188 3.47 -0.26 -16.81
N THR A 189 3.56 -0.41 -15.48
CA THR A 189 4.66 -1.16 -14.84
C THR A 189 4.22 -2.12 -13.74
N CYS A 190 2.98 -2.05 -13.27
CA CYS A 190 2.48 -2.93 -12.19
C CYS A 190 2.35 -4.41 -12.58
N GLY A 191 2.47 -4.75 -13.86
CA GLY A 191 2.54 -6.13 -14.33
C GLY A 191 1.21 -6.91 -14.33
N THR A 192 0.09 -6.25 -14.01
CA THR A 192 -1.25 -6.84 -13.98
C THR A 192 -2.31 -5.83 -14.46
N ASP A 193 -3.50 -6.32 -14.85
CA ASP A 193 -4.66 -5.47 -15.14
C ASP A 193 -5.57 -5.37 -13.91
N PRO A 194 -5.53 -4.25 -13.15
CA PRO A 194 -6.32 -4.12 -11.93
C PRO A 194 -7.84 -4.14 -12.16
N ARG A 195 -8.34 -3.99 -13.40
CA ARG A 195 -9.78 -4.11 -13.66
C ARG A 195 -10.33 -5.47 -13.28
N ALA A 196 -9.52 -6.53 -13.41
CA ALA A 196 -9.92 -7.88 -13.06
C ALA A 196 -10.10 -8.09 -11.54
N GLY A 197 -9.40 -7.32 -10.71
CA GLY A 197 -9.49 -7.36 -9.24
C GLY A 197 -10.35 -6.25 -8.63
N LEU A 198 -10.99 -5.41 -9.45
CA LEU A 198 -11.65 -4.20 -8.99
C LEU A 198 -12.87 -4.47 -8.10
N ALA A 199 -13.64 -5.52 -8.38
CA ALA A 199 -14.78 -5.91 -7.56
C ALA A 199 -14.33 -6.28 -6.13
N ASP A 200 -13.34 -7.15 -6.02
CA ASP A 200 -12.75 -7.60 -4.76
C ASP A 200 -12.10 -6.43 -4.00
N ALA A 201 -11.42 -5.52 -4.71
CA ALA A 201 -10.82 -4.33 -4.11
C ALA A 201 -11.87 -3.37 -3.53
N ILE A 202 -13.00 -3.19 -4.21
CA ILE A 202 -14.13 -2.37 -3.70
C ILE A 202 -14.71 -3.01 -2.45
N GLU A 203 -14.89 -4.33 -2.45
CA GLU A 203 -15.45 -5.05 -1.31
C GLU A 203 -14.52 -5.02 -0.09
N TYR A 204 -13.22 -5.23 -0.32
CA TYR A 204 -12.18 -5.04 0.69
C TYR A 204 -12.19 -3.63 1.27
N ARG A 205 -12.17 -2.61 0.40
CA ARG A 205 -12.17 -1.22 0.85
C ARG A 205 -13.45 -0.88 1.61
N ARG A 206 -14.63 -1.35 1.19
CA ARG A 206 -15.89 -1.14 1.94
C ARG A 206 -15.88 -1.77 3.33
N GLY A 207 -15.17 -2.88 3.51
CA GLY A 207 -15.02 -3.55 4.80
C GLY A 207 -14.09 -2.82 5.76
N ASN A 208 -13.31 -1.85 5.29
CA ASN A 208 -12.35 -1.13 6.13
C ASN A 208 -13.08 -0.12 7.06
N PRO A 209 -13.08 -0.35 8.40
CA PRO A 209 -13.78 0.53 9.34
C PRO A 209 -13.13 1.91 9.45
N ASN A 210 -11.88 2.06 8.98
CA ASN A 210 -11.12 3.29 9.05
C ASN A 210 -11.40 4.24 7.86
N ASN A 211 -12.30 3.89 6.94
CA ASN A 211 -12.65 4.80 5.85
C ASN A 211 -13.30 6.10 6.36
N THR A 212 -12.87 7.22 5.80
CA THR A 212 -13.57 8.50 6.02
C THR A 212 -14.92 8.51 5.29
N ALA A 213 -15.83 9.40 5.69
CA ALA A 213 -17.11 9.56 5.01
C ALA A 213 -16.96 9.97 3.53
N ALA A 214 -15.89 10.71 3.20
CA ALA A 214 -15.56 11.09 1.83
C ALA A 214 -15.06 9.88 1.03
N GLU A 215 -14.14 9.10 1.60
CA GLU A 215 -13.64 7.85 1.00
C GLU A 215 -14.77 6.86 0.75
N THR A 216 -15.64 6.61 1.73
CA THR A 216 -16.80 5.72 1.58
C THR A 216 -17.71 6.17 0.44
N ARG A 217 -18.02 7.47 0.37
CA ARG A 217 -18.84 8.02 -0.73
C ARG A 217 -18.16 7.86 -2.07
N TRP A 218 -16.84 8.10 -2.15
CA TRP A 218 -16.07 7.94 -3.38
C TRP A 218 -16.09 6.48 -3.85
N ILE A 219 -15.87 5.53 -2.93
CA ILE A 219 -15.91 4.09 -3.21
C ILE A 219 -17.29 3.67 -3.74
N GLU A 220 -18.37 4.16 -3.12
CA GLU A 220 -19.74 3.82 -3.52
C GLU A 220 -20.14 4.37 -4.88
N THR A 221 -19.62 5.55 -5.25
CA THR A 221 -20.11 6.30 -6.41
C THR A 221 -19.18 6.28 -7.61
N ARG A 222 -17.87 6.06 -7.43
CA ARG A 222 -16.86 6.20 -8.49
C ARG A 222 -15.97 4.98 -8.68
N ALA A 223 -15.74 4.16 -7.65
CA ALA A 223 -14.72 3.11 -7.73
C ALA A 223 -14.98 2.05 -8.81
N ARG A 224 -16.24 1.78 -9.16
CA ARG A 224 -16.59 0.76 -10.18
C ARG A 224 -16.00 1.06 -11.56
N ASP A 225 -15.95 2.34 -11.92
CA ASP A 225 -15.59 2.79 -13.27
C ASP A 225 -14.31 3.67 -13.22
N CYS A 226 -13.61 3.69 -12.07
CA CYS A 226 -12.49 4.62 -11.85
C CYS A 226 -11.29 4.36 -12.77
N LEU A 227 -11.18 3.14 -13.30
CA LEU A 227 -10.12 2.73 -14.21
C LEU A 227 -10.48 2.96 -15.69
N ASP A 228 -11.76 3.10 -16.04
CA ASP A 228 -12.21 3.20 -17.45
C ASP A 228 -11.49 4.27 -18.28
N PRO A 229 -11.23 5.50 -17.77
CA PRO A 229 -10.55 6.53 -18.54
C PRO A 229 -9.16 6.13 -19.02
N PHE A 230 -8.51 5.21 -18.30
CA PHE A 230 -7.15 4.74 -18.59
C PHE A 230 -7.08 3.70 -19.71
N TYR A 231 -8.23 3.17 -20.16
CA TYR A 231 -8.33 2.10 -21.16
C TYR A 231 -9.11 2.51 -22.42
N LEU A 232 -9.37 3.81 -22.62
CA LEU A 232 -10.03 4.34 -23.80
C LEU A 232 -9.17 4.21 -25.08
N GLN A 233 -7.87 3.93 -24.95
CA GLN A 233 -6.99 3.48 -26.03
C GLN A 233 -6.18 2.23 -25.58
N PRO A 234 -5.76 1.34 -26.51
CA PRO A 234 -5.03 0.13 -26.15
C PRO A 234 -3.70 0.47 -25.45
N ARG A 235 -3.48 -0.10 -24.27
CA ARG A 235 -2.17 -0.11 -23.60
C ARG A 235 -1.35 -1.30 -24.12
N ALA A 236 -0.04 -1.13 -24.27
CA ALA A 236 0.85 -2.27 -24.42
C ALA A 236 0.92 -2.96 -23.05
N VAL A 237 0.31 -4.14 -22.95
CA VAL A 237 0.49 -5.06 -21.81
C VAL A 237 1.71 -5.92 -22.11
#